data_AF-A0A430RMP8-F1
#
_entry.id   AF-A0A430RMP8-F1
#
_cell.length_a   1.000
_cell.length_b   1.000
_cell.length_c   1.000
_cell.angle_alpha   90.00
_cell.angle_beta   90.00
_cell.angle_gamma   90.00
#
_symmetry.space_group_name_H-M   'P 1'
#
loop_
_entity.id
_entity.type
_entity.pdbx_description
1 polymer ?
#
loop_
_entity_poly.entity_id
_entity_poly.type
_entity_poly.pdbx_seq_one_letter_code
_entity_poly.pdbx_strand_id
1 'polypeptide(L)'
;VVTGQQAGLLGGPALTFYKAHTALGLAEKVGAASLFWVASQDHDVEEVRHLHLLLEEEVRTLSLPLPPLPAGRIPFAPYREAVREFLGFWSRDARVAYALEGETLSEFFARTLLAFLGERGLIPFDPMAPELAPLFQKALERELEDPSSSAQAINQEAERIRALGGKPPLKRKPGATNLFLETDQRRLLFYQDGAFTDGVRRYGKKELLEILRTDPSRLTPAAGLRPVFQDLVLPTAGFVVGPNEFRYVAELSGVYALYGIPMPALFLRLRAVVLEPPIRRIVERYRLDPWAFVDGGEDAFLRAVKEVLEGFRGLEAELLRLLEEVEALGQKAHALEPTLERPFRRFRARLKGEGERLLKKLLRARMGRDAVLRHHLERLKRHLLPRGLPQERVYPFAMYALRHPEALLKLQEAPISGRATLVLG
;
A
#
# COMPACT_ATOMS: atom_id res chain seq x y z
N VAL A 1 13.80 -9.63 -11.11
CA VAL A 1 12.63 -9.49 -10.23
C VAL A 1 12.15 -8.06 -10.30
N VAL A 2 10.85 -7.84 -10.49
CA VAL A 2 10.28 -6.50 -10.68
C VAL A 2 9.34 -6.16 -9.53
N THR A 3 9.23 -4.89 -9.21
CA THR A 3 8.17 -4.30 -8.41
C THR A 3 7.82 -2.93 -9.00
N GLY A 4 6.72 -2.30 -8.60
CA GLY A 4 6.46 -0.91 -9.01
C GLY A 4 5.60 -0.13 -8.04
N GLN A 5 5.57 1.19 -8.23
CA GLN A 5 4.70 2.12 -7.52
C GLN A 5 4.60 3.45 -8.29
N GLN A 6 3.56 4.25 -8.02
CA GLN A 6 3.44 5.61 -8.52
C GLN A 6 4.53 6.53 -7.94
N ALA A 7 4.87 7.57 -8.72
CA ALA A 7 5.97 8.49 -8.45
C ALA A 7 5.62 9.54 -7.38
N GLY A 8 5.44 9.10 -6.14
CA GLY A 8 5.16 9.99 -5.00
C GLY A 8 6.38 10.81 -4.55
N LEU A 9 6.14 11.96 -3.93
CA LEU A 9 7.21 12.82 -3.43
C LEU A 9 8.08 12.11 -2.38
N LEU A 10 9.41 12.33 -2.43
CA LEU A 10 10.39 11.73 -1.52
C LEU A 10 10.27 10.19 -1.44
N GLY A 11 10.04 9.55 -2.58
CA GLY A 11 9.87 8.09 -2.68
C GLY A 11 8.45 7.60 -2.34
N GLY A 12 7.52 8.50 -2.08
CA GLY A 12 6.14 8.18 -1.72
C GLY A 12 6.06 7.40 -0.40
N PRO A 13 4.95 6.69 -0.12
CA PRO A 13 4.76 5.97 1.14
C PRO A 13 5.81 4.87 1.34
N ALA A 14 6.15 4.54 2.60
CA ALA A 14 7.24 3.61 2.93
C ALA A 14 7.09 2.20 2.33
N LEU A 15 5.88 1.78 1.98
CA LEU A 15 5.64 0.55 1.22
C LEU A 15 6.42 0.49 -0.10
N THR A 16 6.78 1.63 -0.70
CA THR A 16 7.65 1.73 -1.89
C THR A 16 9.01 1.10 -1.60
N PHE A 17 9.61 1.45 -0.46
CA PHE A 17 10.90 0.90 -0.03
C PHE A 17 10.79 -0.56 0.38
N TYR A 18 9.65 -0.97 0.95
CA TYR A 18 9.44 -2.38 1.34
C TYR A 18 9.25 -3.29 0.13
N LYS A 19 8.54 -2.79 -0.90
CA LYS A 19 8.47 -3.40 -2.23
C LYS A 19 9.86 -3.57 -2.83
N ALA A 20 10.66 -2.50 -2.86
CA ALA A 20 12.02 -2.52 -3.38
C ALA A 20 12.92 -3.47 -2.60
N HIS A 21 12.86 -3.47 -1.27
CA HIS A 21 13.61 -4.40 -0.41
C HIS A 21 13.27 -5.86 -0.72
N THR A 22 11.99 -6.19 -0.88
CA THR A 22 11.55 -7.53 -1.24
C THR A 22 12.09 -7.94 -2.61
N ALA A 23 12.01 -7.04 -3.60
CA ALA A 23 12.51 -7.29 -4.95
C ALA A 23 14.01 -7.51 -4.97
N LEU A 24 14.78 -6.68 -4.24
CA LEU A 24 16.22 -6.81 -4.08
C LEU A 24 16.60 -8.16 -3.47
N GLY A 25 16.00 -8.53 -2.34
CA GLY A 25 16.32 -9.78 -1.65
C GLY A 25 15.90 -11.03 -2.44
N LEU A 26 14.82 -10.97 -3.22
CA LEU A 26 14.45 -12.05 -4.13
C LEU A 26 15.39 -12.13 -5.34
N ALA A 27 15.78 -10.99 -5.90
CA ALA A 27 16.69 -10.91 -7.05
C ALA A 27 18.06 -11.51 -6.70
N GLU A 28 18.60 -11.17 -5.54
CA GLU A 28 19.85 -11.71 -5.00
C GLU A 28 19.80 -13.25 -4.89
N LYS A 29 18.71 -13.80 -4.33
CA LYS A 29 18.54 -15.26 -4.16
C LYS A 29 18.53 -16.06 -5.45
N VAL A 30 18.09 -15.46 -6.56
CA VAL A 30 17.95 -16.15 -7.86
C VAL A 30 18.96 -15.67 -8.89
N GLY A 31 19.91 -14.81 -8.51
CA GLY A 31 20.92 -14.27 -9.43
C GLY A 31 20.34 -13.40 -10.55
N ALA A 32 19.30 -12.61 -10.26
CA ALA A 32 18.65 -11.74 -11.23
C ALA A 32 18.85 -10.24 -10.90
N ALA A 33 18.54 -9.36 -11.86
CA ALA A 33 18.46 -7.92 -11.61
C ALA A 33 17.18 -7.56 -10.83
N SER A 34 17.25 -6.51 -9.99
CA SER A 34 16.10 -5.95 -9.27
C SER A 34 15.66 -4.65 -9.92
N LEU A 35 14.48 -4.66 -10.55
CA LEU A 35 13.93 -3.50 -11.24
C LEU A 35 12.78 -2.88 -10.47
N PHE A 36 12.73 -1.56 -10.44
CA PHE A 36 11.62 -0.78 -9.92
C PHE A 36 10.89 -0.07 -11.05
N TRP A 37 9.75 -0.60 -11.47
CA TRP A 37 8.85 0.03 -12.43
C TRP A 37 8.24 1.32 -11.85
N VAL A 38 8.69 2.47 -12.35
CA VAL A 38 8.11 3.76 -12.03
C VAL A 38 6.80 3.88 -12.80
N ALA A 39 5.66 3.99 -12.12
CA ALA A 39 4.37 4.13 -12.80
C ALA A 39 4.15 5.57 -13.34
N SER A 40 5.08 6.06 -14.17
CA SER A 40 5.11 7.41 -14.75
C SER A 40 3.95 7.69 -15.71
N GLN A 41 3.38 6.65 -16.33
CA GLN A 41 2.18 6.71 -17.18
C GLN A 41 0.87 6.95 -16.40
N ASP A 42 0.92 6.89 -15.07
CA ASP A 42 -0.25 7.10 -14.22
C ASP A 42 -0.57 8.59 -14.07
N HIS A 43 -1.85 8.94 -14.19
CA HIS A 43 -2.35 10.33 -14.12
C HIS A 43 -3.14 10.60 -12.84
N ASP A 44 -3.21 9.64 -11.91
CA ASP A 44 -3.82 9.84 -10.60
C ASP A 44 -2.92 10.73 -9.71
N VAL A 45 -2.99 12.03 -9.96
CA VAL A 45 -2.17 13.02 -9.27
C VAL A 45 -2.52 13.19 -7.81
N GLU A 46 -3.75 12.85 -7.39
CA GLU A 46 -4.18 12.93 -6.00
C GLU A 46 -3.38 11.96 -5.12
N GLU A 47 -2.98 10.80 -5.65
CA GLU A 47 -2.18 9.82 -4.92
C GLU A 47 -0.71 10.24 -4.75
N VAL A 48 -0.17 11.13 -5.60
CA VAL A 48 1.25 11.50 -5.61
C VAL A 48 1.56 12.94 -5.19
N ARG A 49 0.56 13.84 -5.19
CA ARG A 49 0.77 15.27 -4.90
C ARG A 49 1.04 15.63 -3.44
N HIS A 50 0.84 14.66 -2.53
CA HIS A 50 0.94 14.86 -1.10
C HIS A 50 2.23 14.26 -0.53
N LEU A 51 2.92 15.02 0.31
CA LEU A 51 4.03 14.53 1.13
C LEU A 51 3.69 14.76 2.60
N HIS A 52 3.56 13.67 3.36
CA HIS A 52 3.31 13.72 4.80
C HIS A 52 4.60 13.41 5.56
N LEU A 53 5.02 14.33 6.43
CA LEU A 53 6.18 14.15 7.30
C LEU A 53 5.74 14.31 8.75
N LEU A 54 6.22 13.44 9.61
CA LEU A 54 6.06 13.58 11.06
C LEU A 54 7.24 14.38 11.60
N LEU A 55 7.11 15.69 11.75
CA LEU A 55 8.18 16.58 12.23
C LEU A 55 7.79 17.12 13.61
N GLU A 56 8.69 17.05 14.59
CA GLU A 56 8.47 17.64 15.92
C GLU A 56 7.15 17.17 16.58
N GLU A 57 6.80 15.88 16.43
CA GLU A 57 5.54 15.28 16.91
C GLU A 57 4.24 15.71 16.18
N GLU A 58 4.38 16.50 15.11
CA GLU A 58 3.28 16.98 14.27
C GLU A 58 3.35 16.42 12.85
N VAL A 59 2.18 16.13 12.27
CA VAL A 59 2.11 15.70 10.87
C VAL A 59 1.99 16.94 9.99
N ARG A 60 3.08 17.29 9.32
CA ARG A 60 3.11 18.35 8.31
C ARG A 60 2.81 17.75 6.93
N THR A 61 2.08 18.48 6.11
CA THR A 61 1.67 18.05 4.77
C THR A 61 2.01 19.11 3.75
N LEU A 62 2.80 18.74 2.74
CA LEU A 62 2.92 19.50 1.50
C LEU A 62 1.87 18.97 0.51
N SER A 63 1.21 19.90 -0.18
CA SER A 63 0.28 19.59 -1.28
C SER A 63 0.68 20.42 -2.49
N LEU A 64 1.09 19.76 -3.56
CA LEU A 64 1.46 20.43 -4.80
C LEU A 64 0.25 20.56 -5.74
N PRO A 65 0.04 21.72 -6.40
CA PRO A 65 -1.00 21.88 -7.41
C PRO A 65 -0.53 21.27 -8.74
N LEU A 66 -0.51 19.94 -8.81
CA LEU A 66 -0.09 19.19 -9.99
C LEU A 66 -1.18 19.22 -11.09
N PRO A 67 -0.82 19.37 -12.38
CA PRO A 67 -1.77 19.26 -13.48
C PRO A 67 -2.20 17.80 -13.68
N PRO A 68 -3.38 17.52 -14.28
CA PRO A 68 -3.91 16.16 -14.45
C PRO A 68 -3.21 15.38 -15.60
N LEU A 69 -1.89 15.36 -15.58
CA LEU A 69 -1.03 14.71 -16.56
C LEU A 69 -0.36 13.47 -15.94
N PRO A 70 0.11 12.52 -16.77
CA PRO A 70 0.97 11.45 -16.29
C PRO A 70 2.20 11.99 -15.53
N ALA A 71 2.62 11.34 -14.45
CA ALA A 71 3.77 11.80 -13.67
C ALA A 71 5.07 11.95 -14.47
N GLY A 72 5.24 11.18 -15.57
CA GLY A 72 6.34 11.33 -16.53
C GLY A 72 6.31 12.60 -17.38
N ARG A 73 5.16 13.29 -17.42
CA ARG A 73 4.93 14.52 -18.19
C ARG A 73 4.84 15.77 -17.34
N ILE A 74 4.83 15.65 -16.01
CA ILE A 74 4.76 16.78 -15.09
C ILE A 74 6.17 17.35 -14.89
N PRO A 75 6.48 18.58 -15.35
CA PRO A 75 7.75 19.22 -15.08
C PRO A 75 7.89 19.48 -13.58
N PHE A 76 9.05 19.14 -13.01
CA PHE A 76 9.31 19.30 -11.58
C PHE A 76 9.81 20.69 -11.19
N ALA A 77 10.42 21.42 -12.13
CA ALA A 77 11.03 22.73 -11.88
C ALA A 77 10.11 23.74 -11.14
N PRO A 78 8.82 23.89 -11.48
CA PRO A 78 7.91 24.82 -10.78
C PRO A 78 7.67 24.49 -9.30
N TYR A 79 7.86 23.22 -8.91
CA TYR A 79 7.56 22.72 -7.57
C TYR A 79 8.81 22.54 -6.70
N ARG A 80 10.00 22.62 -7.30
CA ARG A 80 11.27 22.28 -6.68
C ARG A 80 11.55 23.08 -5.42
N GLU A 81 11.34 24.40 -5.46
CA GLU A 81 11.58 25.26 -4.30
C GLU A 81 10.58 25.00 -3.18
N ALA A 82 9.29 24.77 -3.50
CA ALA A 82 8.30 24.39 -2.48
C ALA A 82 8.66 23.08 -1.78
N VAL A 83 9.16 22.08 -2.53
CA VAL A 83 9.66 20.82 -1.96
C VAL A 83 10.92 21.07 -1.12
N ARG A 84 11.87 21.88 -1.61
CA ARG A 84 13.10 22.23 -0.90
C ARG A 84 12.81 22.92 0.44
N GLU A 85 11.95 23.93 0.45
CA GLU A 85 11.52 24.66 1.63
C GLU A 85 10.82 23.74 2.63
N PHE A 86 9.89 22.90 2.16
CA PHE A 86 9.17 21.97 3.02
C PHE A 86 10.08 20.92 3.67
N LEU A 87 11.10 20.44 2.96
CA LEU A 87 12.11 19.53 3.49
C LEU A 87 13.10 20.22 4.43
N GLY A 88 13.22 21.56 4.37
CA GLY A 88 14.11 22.34 5.21
C GLY A 88 15.56 21.86 5.11
N PHE A 89 16.18 21.54 6.24
CA PHE A 89 17.58 21.10 6.29
C PHE A 89 17.83 19.78 5.54
N TRP A 90 16.83 18.89 5.42
CA TRP A 90 16.97 17.64 4.67
C TRP A 90 17.19 17.86 3.19
N SER A 91 16.83 19.03 2.63
CA SER A 91 17.12 19.37 1.24
C SER A 91 18.63 19.45 0.93
N ARG A 92 19.48 19.58 1.95
CA ARG A 92 20.95 19.63 1.82
C ARG A 92 21.61 18.25 1.92
N ASP A 93 20.87 17.21 2.30
CA ASP A 93 21.39 15.84 2.24
C ASP A 93 21.72 15.50 0.79
N ALA A 94 22.91 14.95 0.52
CA ALA A 94 23.38 14.71 -0.84
C ALA A 94 22.42 13.85 -1.68
N ARG A 95 21.73 12.88 -1.04
CA ARG A 95 20.75 12.03 -1.70
C ARG A 95 19.52 12.82 -2.14
N VAL A 96 19.07 13.73 -1.29
CA VAL A 96 17.91 14.59 -1.56
C VAL A 96 18.27 15.68 -2.57
N ALA A 97 19.46 16.28 -2.45
CA ALA A 97 19.96 17.27 -3.42
C ALA A 97 20.05 16.67 -4.83
N TYR A 98 20.61 15.46 -4.96
CA TYR A 98 20.62 14.71 -6.21
C TYR A 98 19.21 14.42 -6.72
N ALA A 99 18.29 14.00 -5.86
CA ALA A 99 16.90 13.75 -6.25
C ALA A 99 16.24 15.02 -6.80
N LEU A 100 16.41 16.14 -6.09
CA LEU A 100 15.87 17.46 -6.44
C LEU A 100 16.32 17.95 -7.81
N GLU A 101 17.38 17.41 -8.40
CA GLU A 101 17.84 17.76 -9.75
C GLU A 101 16.86 17.32 -10.86
N GLY A 102 16.03 16.31 -10.63
CA GLY A 102 15.16 15.70 -11.66
C GLY A 102 14.26 16.68 -12.42
N GLU A 103 14.10 16.47 -13.72
CA GLU A 103 13.37 17.37 -14.61
C GLU A 103 11.86 17.17 -14.55
N THR A 104 11.43 15.93 -14.34
CA THR A 104 10.01 15.55 -14.18
C THR A 104 9.73 14.99 -12.79
N LEU A 105 8.46 14.94 -12.40
CA LEU A 105 8.05 14.32 -11.13
C LEU A 105 8.50 12.85 -11.06
N SER A 106 8.39 12.12 -12.16
CA SER A 106 8.87 10.73 -12.25
C SER A 106 10.39 10.59 -12.09
N GLU A 107 11.17 11.53 -12.64
CA GLU A 107 12.62 11.52 -12.52
C GLU A 107 13.06 11.86 -11.10
N PHE A 108 12.42 12.86 -10.46
CA PHE A 108 12.63 13.16 -9.04
C PHE A 108 12.41 11.90 -8.16
N PHE A 109 11.36 11.14 -8.43
CA PHE A 109 11.09 9.88 -7.75
C PHE A 109 12.16 8.81 -8.04
N ALA A 110 12.50 8.59 -9.32
CA ALA A 110 13.50 7.61 -9.72
C ALA A 110 14.88 7.90 -9.10
N ARG A 111 15.31 9.16 -9.11
CA ARG A 111 16.54 9.62 -8.46
C ARG A 111 16.49 9.44 -6.96
N THR A 112 15.33 9.64 -6.31
CA THR A 112 15.17 9.33 -4.89
C THR A 112 15.41 7.84 -4.63
N LEU A 113 14.86 6.94 -5.45
CA LEU A 113 15.10 5.50 -5.28
C LEU A 113 16.57 5.14 -5.51
N LEU A 114 17.21 5.69 -6.54
CA LEU A 114 18.65 5.48 -6.80
C LEU A 114 19.52 5.96 -5.64
N ALA A 115 19.24 7.15 -5.11
CA ALA A 115 20.06 7.75 -4.07
C ALA A 115 20.01 6.97 -2.74
N PHE A 116 18.90 6.28 -2.46
CA PHE A 116 18.73 5.53 -1.21
C PHE A 116 18.93 4.02 -1.34
N LEU A 117 18.75 3.44 -2.54
CA LEU A 117 18.74 2.00 -2.78
C LEU A 117 19.59 1.57 -3.98
N GLY A 118 20.18 2.50 -4.73
CA GLY A 118 20.97 2.22 -5.93
C GLY A 118 22.24 1.42 -5.65
N GLU A 119 22.94 1.71 -4.55
CA GLU A 119 24.12 0.93 -4.13
C GLU A 119 23.78 -0.54 -3.80
N ARG A 120 22.51 -0.84 -3.50
CA ARG A 120 22.03 -2.23 -3.33
C ARG A 120 21.71 -2.92 -4.66
N GLY A 121 21.86 -2.24 -5.80
CA GLY A 121 21.58 -2.77 -7.13
C GLY A 121 20.14 -2.57 -7.59
N LEU A 122 19.37 -1.64 -6.99
CA LEU A 122 18.04 -1.31 -7.47
C LEU A 122 18.12 -0.45 -8.75
N ILE A 123 17.42 -0.86 -9.79
CA ILE A 123 17.38 -0.15 -11.08
C ILE A 123 15.97 0.39 -11.30
N PRO A 124 15.70 1.71 -11.18
CA PRO A 124 14.44 2.26 -11.63
C PRO A 124 14.29 2.13 -13.14
N PHE A 125 13.09 1.78 -13.57
CA PHE A 125 12.71 1.62 -14.96
C PHE A 125 11.49 2.48 -15.22
N ASP A 126 11.64 3.52 -16.03
CA ASP A 126 10.56 4.43 -16.39
C ASP A 126 9.99 4.07 -17.78
N PRO A 127 8.77 3.52 -17.88
CA PRO A 127 8.18 3.12 -19.16
C PRO A 127 7.81 4.28 -20.09
N MET A 128 7.92 5.53 -19.64
CA MET A 128 7.77 6.72 -20.48
C MET A 128 9.11 7.25 -21.01
N ALA A 129 10.24 6.62 -20.67
CA ALA A 129 11.52 6.98 -21.29
C ALA A 129 11.40 6.82 -22.82
N PRO A 130 11.79 7.85 -23.61
CA PRO A 130 11.61 7.85 -25.07
C PRO A 130 12.22 6.64 -25.76
N GLU A 131 13.35 6.14 -25.24
CA GLU A 131 14.09 5.00 -25.78
C GLU A 131 13.32 3.68 -25.63
N LEU A 132 12.38 3.60 -24.69
CA LEU A 132 11.57 2.40 -24.41
C LEU A 132 10.25 2.40 -25.17
N ALA A 133 9.77 3.55 -25.63
CA ALA A 133 8.49 3.65 -26.35
C ALA A 133 8.37 2.69 -27.56
N PRO A 134 9.43 2.49 -28.40
CA PRO A 134 9.37 1.53 -29.51
C PRO A 134 9.14 0.08 -29.08
N LEU A 135 9.54 -0.29 -27.86
CA LEU A 135 9.39 -1.67 -27.36
C LEU A 135 7.92 -2.05 -27.14
N PHE A 136 7.05 -1.07 -26.89
CA PHE A 136 5.62 -1.30 -26.66
C PHE A 136 4.78 -1.22 -27.93
N GLN A 137 5.34 -0.69 -29.03
CA GLN A 137 4.57 -0.35 -30.23
C GLN A 137 3.79 -1.54 -30.80
N LYS A 138 4.44 -2.69 -31.00
CA LYS A 138 3.77 -3.89 -31.55
C LYS A 138 2.61 -4.38 -30.67
N ALA A 139 2.75 -4.28 -29.36
CA ALA A 139 1.70 -4.68 -28.42
C ALA A 139 0.52 -3.70 -28.47
N LEU A 140 0.80 -2.40 -28.57
CA LEU A 140 -0.22 -1.36 -28.75
C LEU A 140 -0.94 -1.50 -30.09
N GLU A 141 -0.21 -1.79 -31.17
CA GLU A 141 -0.81 -2.08 -32.48
C GLU A 141 -1.80 -3.23 -32.36
N ARG A 142 -1.40 -4.35 -31.74
CA ARG A 142 -2.28 -5.51 -31.51
C ARG A 142 -3.55 -5.15 -30.74
N GLU A 143 -3.47 -4.36 -29.68
CA GLU A 143 -4.65 -3.89 -28.94
C GLU A 143 -5.54 -2.96 -29.78
N LEU A 144 -4.99 -2.21 -30.74
CA LEU A 144 -5.81 -1.44 -31.69
C LEU A 144 -6.42 -2.32 -32.78
N GLU A 145 -5.82 -3.47 -33.09
CA GLU A 145 -6.36 -4.44 -34.04
C GLU A 145 -7.52 -5.25 -33.47
N ASP A 146 -7.40 -5.70 -32.22
CA ASP A 146 -8.44 -6.43 -31.50
C ASP A 146 -8.70 -5.76 -30.12
N PRO A 147 -9.43 -4.63 -30.11
CA PRO A 147 -9.60 -3.80 -28.91
C PRO A 147 -10.47 -4.39 -27.81
N SER A 148 -11.12 -5.54 -28.09
CA SER A 148 -11.98 -6.21 -27.12
C SER A 148 -11.32 -7.43 -26.46
N SER A 149 -10.33 -8.05 -27.11
CA SER A 149 -9.72 -9.31 -26.65
C SER A 149 -9.23 -9.26 -25.20
N SER A 150 -8.38 -8.29 -24.86
CA SER A 150 -7.78 -8.18 -23.53
C SER A 150 -8.83 -7.87 -22.44
N ALA A 151 -9.83 -7.05 -22.75
CA ALA A 151 -10.92 -6.71 -21.83
C ALA A 151 -11.84 -7.92 -21.58
N GLN A 152 -12.12 -8.71 -22.62
CA GLN A 152 -12.89 -9.94 -22.52
C GLN A 152 -12.14 -11.00 -21.71
N ALA A 153 -10.83 -11.18 -21.93
CA ALA A 153 -10.01 -12.11 -21.17
C ALA A 153 -10.04 -11.80 -19.66
N ILE A 154 -9.92 -10.53 -19.26
CA ILE A 154 -10.05 -10.11 -17.86
C ILE A 154 -11.44 -10.45 -17.31
N ASN A 155 -12.50 -10.11 -18.03
CA ASN A 155 -13.87 -10.37 -17.56
C ASN A 155 -14.17 -11.87 -17.44
N GLN A 156 -13.67 -12.70 -18.36
CA GLN A 156 -13.82 -14.16 -18.28
C GLN A 156 -13.12 -14.72 -17.05
N GLU A 157 -11.88 -14.30 -16.78
CA GLU A 157 -11.14 -14.74 -15.61
C GLU A 157 -11.77 -14.25 -14.30
N ALA A 158 -12.30 -13.02 -14.29
CA ALA A 158 -13.05 -12.49 -13.16
C ALA A 158 -14.28 -13.35 -12.81
N GLU A 159 -15.05 -13.81 -13.81
CA GLU A 159 -16.18 -14.71 -13.56
C GLU A 159 -15.71 -16.10 -13.07
N ARG A 160 -14.57 -16.59 -13.57
CA ARG A 160 -13.95 -17.82 -13.07
C ARG A 160 -13.56 -17.73 -11.60
N ILE A 161 -12.89 -16.63 -11.21
CA ILE A 161 -12.52 -16.34 -9.82
C ILE A 161 -13.77 -16.21 -8.94
N ARG A 162 -14.84 -15.59 -9.45
CA ARG A 162 -16.10 -15.46 -8.71
C ARG A 162 -16.76 -16.81 -8.48
N ALA A 163 -16.76 -17.70 -9.47
CA ALA A 163 -17.28 -19.06 -9.33
C ALA A 163 -16.55 -19.86 -8.24
N LEU A 164 -15.28 -19.55 -7.98
CA LEU A 164 -14.48 -20.14 -6.91
C LEU A 164 -14.67 -19.44 -5.54
N GLY A 165 -15.61 -18.51 -5.41
CA GLY A 165 -15.87 -17.74 -4.18
C GLY A 165 -14.95 -16.53 -3.98
N GLY A 166 -14.11 -16.21 -4.97
CA GLY A 166 -13.27 -15.04 -4.98
C GLY A 166 -14.03 -13.74 -5.24
N LYS A 167 -13.35 -12.61 -5.03
CA LYS A 167 -13.88 -11.25 -5.28
C LYS A 167 -12.94 -10.51 -6.23
N PRO A 168 -13.09 -10.65 -7.56
CA PRO A 168 -12.22 -9.96 -8.52
C PRO A 168 -12.40 -8.44 -8.41
N PRO A 169 -11.33 -7.65 -8.21
CA PRO A 169 -11.40 -6.19 -8.22
C PRO A 169 -11.57 -5.55 -9.61
N LEU A 170 -11.12 -6.17 -10.71
CA LEU A 170 -11.30 -5.60 -12.03
C LEU A 170 -12.70 -5.91 -12.57
N LYS A 171 -13.35 -4.89 -13.14
CA LYS A 171 -14.56 -5.07 -13.94
C LYS A 171 -14.50 -4.14 -15.13
N ARG A 172 -14.35 -4.69 -16.34
CA ARG A 172 -14.35 -3.88 -17.56
C ARG A 172 -15.78 -3.66 -18.02
N LYS A 173 -16.15 -2.39 -18.20
CA LYS A 173 -17.46 -2.02 -18.74
C LYS A 173 -17.57 -2.50 -20.20
N PRO A 174 -18.79 -2.75 -20.71
CA PRO A 174 -18.99 -3.05 -22.13
C PRO A 174 -18.32 -2.01 -23.04
N GLY A 175 -17.58 -2.48 -24.03
CA GLY A 175 -16.81 -1.65 -24.96
C GLY A 175 -15.60 -0.95 -24.36
N ALA A 176 -15.31 -1.03 -23.05
CA ALA A 176 -14.09 -0.45 -22.50
C ALA A 176 -12.87 -1.25 -22.98
N THR A 177 -11.92 -0.58 -23.62
CA THR A 177 -10.63 -1.18 -23.94
C THR A 177 -9.73 -1.16 -22.70
N ASN A 178 -8.49 -1.65 -22.83
CA ASN A 178 -7.45 -1.47 -21.83
C ASN A 178 -6.41 -0.41 -22.24
N LEU A 179 -6.74 0.49 -23.16
CA LEU A 179 -5.85 1.56 -23.62
C LEU A 179 -6.35 2.92 -23.15
N PHE A 180 -5.41 3.76 -22.73
CA PHE A 180 -5.61 5.19 -22.55
C PHE A 180 -4.97 5.95 -23.70
N LEU A 181 -5.62 7.01 -24.15
CA LEU A 181 -5.08 8.01 -25.06
C LEU A 181 -4.80 9.30 -24.28
N GLU A 182 -3.59 9.83 -24.43
CA GLU A 182 -3.21 11.15 -23.94
C GLU A 182 -3.55 12.21 -24.99
N THR A 183 -4.44 13.13 -24.62
CA THR A 183 -4.80 14.34 -25.37
C THR A 183 -4.40 15.57 -24.54
N ASP A 184 -5.33 16.46 -24.25
CA ASP A 184 -5.28 17.45 -23.16
C ASP A 184 -5.23 16.82 -21.77
N GLN A 185 -5.72 15.58 -21.64
CA GLN A 185 -5.63 14.76 -20.43
C GLN A 185 -5.58 13.27 -20.85
N ARG A 186 -5.29 12.38 -19.90
CA ARG A 186 -5.29 10.94 -20.15
C ARG A 186 -6.71 10.36 -20.05
N ARG A 187 -7.26 9.83 -21.16
CA ARG A 187 -8.64 9.30 -21.24
C ARG A 187 -8.67 7.83 -21.64
N LEU A 188 -9.56 7.05 -21.03
CA LEU A 188 -9.75 5.63 -21.39
C LEU A 188 -10.46 5.54 -22.74
N LEU A 189 -9.97 4.69 -23.65
CA LEU A 189 -10.61 4.40 -24.92
C LEU A 189 -11.71 3.34 -24.76
N PHE A 190 -12.82 3.58 -25.44
CA PHE A 190 -13.91 2.62 -25.62
C PHE A 190 -14.02 2.28 -27.10
N TYR A 191 -14.42 1.06 -27.43
CA TYR A 191 -14.64 0.57 -28.79
C TYR A 191 -16.08 0.11 -28.95
N GLN A 192 -16.85 0.79 -29.79
CA GLN A 192 -18.26 0.52 -30.06
C GLN A 192 -18.58 0.88 -31.53
N ASP A 193 -19.40 0.05 -32.18
CA ASP A 193 -19.86 0.23 -33.56
C ASP A 193 -18.72 0.50 -34.56
N GLY A 194 -17.62 -0.26 -34.45
CA GLY A 194 -16.50 -0.17 -35.38
C GLY A 194 -15.54 1.01 -35.16
N ALA A 195 -15.75 1.85 -34.14
CA ALA A 195 -14.92 3.02 -33.87
C ALA A 195 -14.49 3.11 -32.40
N PHE A 196 -13.36 3.79 -32.16
CA PHE A 196 -12.88 4.13 -30.83
C PHE A 196 -13.48 5.46 -30.36
N THR A 197 -13.62 5.66 -29.06
CA THR A 197 -14.00 6.95 -28.45
C THR A 197 -13.32 7.13 -27.10
N ASP A 198 -12.88 8.34 -26.80
CA ASP A 198 -12.39 8.74 -25.46
C ASP A 198 -13.49 9.37 -24.59
N GLY A 199 -14.74 9.35 -25.09
CA GLY A 199 -15.90 10.01 -24.49
C GLY A 199 -16.15 11.43 -24.99
N VAL A 200 -15.20 12.04 -25.69
CA VAL A 200 -15.29 13.39 -26.26
C VAL A 200 -15.27 13.33 -27.79
N ARG A 201 -14.36 12.53 -28.35
CA ARG A 201 -14.12 12.40 -29.78
C ARG A 201 -14.12 10.94 -30.19
N ARG A 202 -14.61 10.67 -31.41
CA ARG A 202 -14.50 9.36 -32.08
C ARG A 202 -13.23 9.31 -32.94
N TYR A 203 -12.58 8.15 -32.94
CA TYR A 203 -11.36 7.88 -33.68
C TYR A 203 -11.52 6.63 -34.54
N GLY A 204 -10.98 6.67 -35.75
CA GLY A 204 -10.81 5.49 -36.58
C GLY A 204 -9.58 4.68 -36.17
N LYS A 205 -9.55 3.37 -36.45
CA LYS A 205 -8.35 2.54 -36.23
C LYS A 205 -7.10 3.13 -36.92
N LYS A 206 -7.23 3.55 -38.19
CA LYS A 206 -6.12 4.15 -38.96
C LYS A 206 -5.57 5.42 -38.29
N GLU A 207 -6.45 6.23 -37.70
CA GLU A 207 -6.06 7.46 -37.01
C GLU A 207 -5.27 7.14 -35.73
N LEU A 208 -5.73 6.20 -34.91
CA LEU A 208 -5.01 5.79 -33.70
C LEU A 208 -3.67 5.13 -34.02
N LEU A 209 -3.59 4.36 -35.11
CA LEU A 209 -2.32 3.80 -35.59
C LEU A 209 -1.34 4.90 -36.05
N GLU A 210 -1.82 5.97 -36.67
CA GLU A 210 -0.97 7.09 -37.05
C GLU A 210 -0.47 7.87 -35.83
N ILE A 211 -1.34 8.08 -34.83
CA ILE A 211 -0.94 8.64 -33.53
C ILE A 211 0.13 7.76 -32.89
N LEU A 212 -0.08 6.44 -32.85
CA LEU A 212 0.86 5.49 -32.27
C LEU A 212 2.23 5.53 -32.97
N ARG A 213 2.26 5.66 -34.31
CA ARG A 213 3.50 5.75 -35.09
C ARG A 213 4.24 7.06 -34.88
N THR A 214 3.50 8.16 -34.74
CA THR A 214 4.08 9.51 -34.57
C THR A 214 4.59 9.71 -33.15
N ASP A 215 3.82 9.28 -32.15
CA ASP A 215 4.17 9.37 -30.75
C ASP A 215 3.58 8.17 -29.96
N PRO A 216 4.35 7.07 -29.83
CA PRO A 216 3.85 5.87 -29.15
C PRO A 216 3.52 6.10 -27.68
N SER A 217 4.12 7.11 -27.05
CA SER A 217 3.94 7.39 -25.62
C SER A 217 2.55 7.93 -25.29
N ARG A 218 1.78 8.39 -26.28
CA ARG A 218 0.40 8.88 -26.09
C ARG A 218 -0.60 7.76 -25.86
N LEU A 219 -0.29 6.54 -26.28
CA LEU A 219 -1.13 5.37 -26.04
C LEU A 219 -0.50 4.52 -24.94
N THR A 220 -1.18 4.44 -23.80
CA THR A 220 -0.62 3.80 -22.60
C THR A 220 -1.56 2.73 -22.06
N PRO A 221 -1.03 1.63 -21.50
CA PRO A 221 -1.86 0.57 -20.93
C PRO A 221 -2.60 1.03 -19.67
N ALA A 222 -3.85 0.57 -19.54
CA ALA A 222 -4.58 0.59 -18.28
C ALA A 222 -4.03 -0.46 -17.31
N ALA A 223 -4.51 -0.45 -16.05
CA ALA A 223 -4.09 -1.41 -15.03
C ALA A 223 -4.19 -2.90 -15.46
N GLY A 224 -5.12 -3.22 -16.38
CA GLY A 224 -5.30 -4.58 -16.90
C GLY A 224 -4.26 -5.03 -17.93
N LEU A 225 -3.47 -4.10 -18.50
CA LEU A 225 -2.39 -4.42 -19.44
C LEU A 225 -1.00 -4.10 -18.89
N ARG A 226 -0.89 -3.18 -17.92
CA ARG A 226 0.40 -2.72 -17.39
C ARG A 226 1.35 -3.86 -17.00
N PRO A 227 0.96 -4.87 -16.19
CA PRO A 227 1.86 -5.96 -15.84
C PRO A 227 2.30 -6.80 -17.04
N VAL A 228 1.38 -7.03 -17.98
CA VAL A 228 1.67 -7.80 -19.20
C VAL A 228 2.65 -7.04 -20.09
N PHE A 229 2.46 -5.73 -20.24
CA PHE A 229 3.35 -4.87 -21.02
C PHE A 229 4.74 -4.77 -20.40
N GLN A 230 4.84 -4.72 -19.08
CA GLN A 230 6.11 -4.82 -18.37
C GLN A 230 6.85 -6.12 -18.74
N ASP A 231 6.15 -7.25 -18.74
CA ASP A 231 6.77 -8.56 -18.96
C ASP A 231 6.98 -8.89 -20.45
N LEU A 232 6.42 -8.09 -21.37
CA LEU A 232 6.78 -8.14 -22.80
C LEU A 232 8.19 -7.60 -23.05
N VAL A 233 8.63 -6.63 -22.25
CA VAL A 233 9.93 -5.97 -22.43
C VAL A 233 10.97 -6.44 -21.41
N LEU A 234 10.54 -7.15 -20.37
CA LEU A 234 11.40 -7.70 -19.32
C LEU A 234 11.22 -9.22 -19.17
N PRO A 235 12.29 -10.02 -19.11
CA PRO A 235 12.21 -11.44 -18.74
C PRO A 235 11.97 -11.59 -17.24
N THR A 236 10.74 -11.33 -16.79
CA THR A 236 10.39 -11.22 -15.36
C THR A 236 10.32 -12.58 -14.67
N ALA A 237 11.34 -12.92 -13.88
CA ALA A 237 11.34 -14.13 -13.05
C ALA A 237 10.35 -14.07 -11.85
N GLY A 238 10.03 -12.86 -11.37
CA GLY A 238 9.15 -12.68 -10.22
C GLY A 238 8.68 -11.25 -10.08
N PHE A 239 7.43 -11.07 -9.65
CA PHE A 239 6.77 -9.78 -9.51
C PHE A 239 6.29 -9.56 -8.08
N VAL A 240 6.85 -8.54 -7.43
CA VAL A 240 6.51 -8.16 -6.05
C VAL A 240 5.35 -7.19 -6.06
N VAL A 241 4.30 -7.53 -5.32
CA VAL A 241 3.02 -6.82 -5.30
C VAL A 241 2.52 -6.56 -3.88
N GLY A 242 1.73 -5.51 -3.72
CA GLY A 242 0.91 -5.32 -2.52
C GLY A 242 -0.32 -6.24 -2.49
N PRO A 243 -1.03 -6.34 -1.35
CA PRO A 243 -2.21 -7.20 -1.23
C PRO A 243 -3.33 -6.89 -2.23
N ASN A 244 -3.54 -5.61 -2.55
CA ASN A 244 -4.54 -5.20 -3.55
C ASN A 244 -4.10 -5.54 -4.97
N GLU A 245 -2.80 -5.39 -5.26
CA GLU A 245 -2.23 -5.70 -6.57
C GLU A 245 -2.27 -7.20 -6.85
N PHE A 246 -1.95 -8.02 -5.85
CA PHE A 246 -2.02 -9.48 -5.96
C PHE A 246 -3.37 -9.96 -6.51
N ARG A 247 -4.47 -9.35 -6.05
CA ARG A 247 -5.82 -9.73 -6.46
C ARG A 247 -6.13 -9.42 -7.92
N TYR A 248 -5.73 -8.25 -8.42
CA TYR A 248 -6.02 -7.90 -9.81
C TYR A 248 -5.04 -8.56 -10.78
N VAL A 249 -3.78 -8.76 -10.39
CA VAL A 249 -2.79 -9.41 -11.26
C VAL A 249 -3.18 -10.87 -11.50
N ALA A 250 -3.78 -11.53 -10.51
CA ALA A 250 -4.35 -12.87 -10.68
C ALA A 250 -5.43 -12.95 -11.78
N GLU A 251 -6.15 -11.86 -12.06
CA GLU A 251 -7.17 -11.80 -13.12
C GLU A 251 -6.56 -11.69 -14.53
N LEU A 252 -5.24 -11.54 -14.64
CA LEU A 252 -4.58 -11.28 -15.92
C LEU A 252 -4.07 -12.55 -16.61
N SER A 253 -4.30 -13.74 -16.05
CA SER A 253 -3.82 -15.02 -16.60
C SER A 253 -4.21 -15.20 -18.08
N GLY A 254 -5.46 -14.90 -18.43
CA GLY A 254 -5.95 -14.93 -19.80
C GLY A 254 -5.27 -13.90 -20.71
N VAL A 255 -4.91 -12.74 -20.18
CA VAL A 255 -4.19 -11.69 -20.93
C VAL A 255 -2.74 -12.13 -21.19
N TYR A 256 -2.03 -12.68 -20.20
CA TYR A 256 -0.69 -13.26 -20.43
C TYR A 256 -0.72 -14.33 -21.53
N ALA A 257 -1.74 -15.21 -21.51
CA ALA A 257 -1.93 -16.24 -22.55
C ALA A 257 -2.16 -15.64 -23.94
N LEU A 258 -2.94 -14.55 -24.07
CA LEU A 258 -3.13 -13.85 -25.34
C LEU A 258 -1.79 -13.38 -25.94
N TYR A 259 -0.88 -12.91 -25.09
CA TYR A 259 0.44 -12.43 -25.50
C TYR A 259 1.50 -13.54 -25.63
N GLY A 260 1.16 -14.79 -25.31
CA GLY A 260 2.08 -15.92 -25.40
C GLY A 260 3.26 -15.83 -24.44
N ILE A 261 3.14 -15.04 -23.37
CA ILE A 261 4.19 -14.90 -22.34
C ILE A 261 3.75 -15.54 -21.03
N PRO A 262 4.68 -16.19 -20.29
CA PRO A 262 4.35 -16.79 -19.01
C PRO A 262 4.06 -15.69 -17.98
N MET A 263 3.06 -15.93 -17.14
CA MET A 263 2.80 -15.08 -15.99
C MET A 263 3.91 -15.26 -14.95
N PRO A 264 4.49 -14.18 -14.39
CA PRO A 264 5.57 -14.28 -13.41
C PRO A 264 5.07 -14.82 -12.08
N ALA A 265 5.98 -15.38 -11.28
CA ALA A 265 5.69 -15.74 -9.90
C ALA A 265 5.36 -14.48 -9.07
N LEU A 266 4.22 -14.48 -8.39
CA LEU A 266 3.77 -13.34 -7.58
C LEU A 266 4.25 -13.47 -6.14
N PHE A 267 4.85 -12.40 -5.62
CA PHE A 267 5.33 -12.33 -4.24
C PHE A 267 4.68 -11.16 -3.52
N LEU A 268 4.17 -11.40 -2.30
CA LEU A 268 3.73 -10.30 -1.45
C LEU A 268 4.95 -9.56 -0.89
N ARG A 269 4.92 -8.23 -1.00
CA ARG A 269 5.92 -7.37 -0.37
C ARG A 269 6.00 -7.58 1.14
N LEU A 270 7.16 -7.29 1.71
CA LEU A 270 7.32 -6.99 3.12
C LEU A 270 6.31 -5.91 3.57
N ARG A 271 5.74 -6.10 4.76
CA ARG A 271 5.06 -5.07 5.54
C ARG A 271 5.89 -4.78 6.78
N ALA A 272 6.13 -3.50 7.06
CA ALA A 272 6.96 -3.13 8.20
C ALA A 272 6.43 -1.94 8.99
N VAL A 273 6.62 -2.01 10.31
CA VAL A 273 6.37 -0.93 11.26
C VAL A 273 7.71 -0.41 11.77
N VAL A 274 7.91 0.90 11.73
CA VAL A 274 9.11 1.56 12.23
C VAL A 274 8.84 2.10 13.63
N LEU A 275 9.64 1.72 14.60
CA LEU A 275 9.56 2.21 15.98
C LEU A 275 10.72 3.17 16.25
N GLU A 276 10.39 4.45 16.33
CA GLU A 276 11.31 5.46 16.85
C GLU A 276 11.38 5.37 18.39
N PRO A 277 12.47 5.85 19.03
CA PRO A 277 12.71 5.64 20.46
C PRO A 277 11.56 6.05 21.40
N PRO A 278 10.86 7.18 21.18
CA PRO A 278 9.74 7.53 22.04
C PRO A 278 8.57 6.55 21.95
N ILE A 279 8.34 5.97 20.78
CA ILE A 279 7.26 5.01 20.53
C ILE A 279 7.64 3.64 21.05
N ARG A 280 8.91 3.24 20.87
CA ARG A 280 9.48 2.05 21.48
C ARG A 280 9.23 2.01 22.99
N ARG A 281 9.53 3.10 23.70
CA ARG A 281 9.30 3.21 25.16
C ARG A 281 7.83 3.01 25.54
N ILE A 282 6.90 3.51 24.72
CA ILE A 282 5.47 3.35 24.95
C ILE A 282 5.06 1.88 24.75
N VAL A 283 5.45 1.26 23.62
CA VAL A 283 5.08 -0.14 23.37
C VAL A 283 5.69 -1.09 24.40
N GLU A 284 6.93 -0.85 24.84
CA GLU A 284 7.59 -1.64 25.89
C GLU A 284 6.90 -1.45 27.26
N ARG A 285 6.55 -0.20 27.63
CA ARG A 285 5.84 0.10 28.88
C ARG A 285 4.54 -0.69 29.01
N TYR A 286 3.79 -0.82 27.92
CA TYR A 286 2.49 -1.52 27.92
C TYR A 286 2.58 -2.98 27.46
N ARG A 287 3.78 -3.48 27.15
CA ARG A 287 3.99 -4.80 26.51
C ARG A 287 3.08 -4.99 25.27
N LEU A 288 2.89 -3.91 24.53
CA LEU A 288 2.01 -3.86 23.36
C LEU A 288 2.78 -4.33 22.12
N ASP A 289 2.27 -5.35 21.45
CA ASP A 289 2.72 -5.68 20.10
C ASP A 289 2.35 -4.54 19.14
N PRO A 290 3.32 -3.92 18.44
CA PRO A 290 3.06 -2.89 17.45
C PRO A 290 2.07 -3.34 16.36
N TRP A 291 2.13 -4.61 15.96
CA TRP A 291 1.22 -5.14 14.93
C TRP A 291 -0.21 -5.28 15.46
N ALA A 292 -0.39 -5.69 16.71
CA ALA A 292 -1.70 -5.64 17.36
C ALA A 292 -2.28 -4.23 17.38
N PHE A 293 -1.46 -3.19 17.57
CA PHE A 293 -1.91 -1.80 17.48
C PHE A 293 -2.25 -1.38 16.04
N VAL A 294 -1.42 -1.73 15.05
CA VAL A 294 -1.72 -1.41 13.63
C VAL A 294 -3.01 -2.09 13.16
N ASP A 295 -3.27 -3.32 13.60
CA ASP A 295 -4.47 -4.07 13.19
C ASP A 295 -5.72 -3.70 14.02
N GLY A 296 -5.55 -3.37 15.30
CA GLY A 296 -6.65 -3.19 16.27
C GLY A 296 -6.82 -1.78 16.85
N GLY A 297 -5.92 -0.85 16.54
CA GLY A 297 -5.93 0.54 16.98
C GLY A 297 -6.08 0.72 18.49
N GLU A 298 -6.97 1.64 18.87
CA GLU A 298 -7.26 1.98 20.27
C GLU A 298 -7.71 0.77 21.10
N ASP A 299 -8.49 -0.15 20.53
CA ASP A 299 -8.94 -1.33 21.26
C ASP A 299 -7.76 -2.27 21.60
N ALA A 300 -6.69 -2.30 20.80
CA ALA A 300 -5.47 -3.03 21.14
C ALA A 300 -4.67 -2.36 22.25
N PHE A 301 -4.58 -1.02 22.23
CA PHE A 301 -3.96 -0.26 23.32
C PHE A 301 -4.72 -0.45 24.64
N LEU A 302 -6.06 -0.39 24.62
CA LEU A 302 -6.90 -0.65 25.78
C LEU A 302 -6.62 -2.05 26.37
N ARG A 303 -6.54 -3.09 25.54
CA ARG A 303 -6.18 -4.44 26.01
C ARG A 303 -4.81 -4.46 26.68
N ALA A 304 -3.81 -3.80 26.10
CA ALA A 304 -2.47 -3.73 26.68
C ALA A 304 -2.44 -2.95 28.02
N VAL A 305 -3.16 -1.83 28.11
CA VAL A 305 -3.26 -1.03 29.35
C VAL A 305 -3.91 -1.83 30.47
N LYS A 306 -4.97 -2.59 30.16
CA LYS A 306 -5.64 -3.48 31.11
C LYS A 306 -4.67 -4.45 31.79
N GLU A 307 -3.70 -4.99 31.04
CA GLU A 307 -2.72 -5.94 31.57
C GLU A 307 -1.68 -5.31 32.51
N VAL A 308 -1.51 -3.99 32.48
CA VAL A 308 -0.52 -3.29 33.31
C VAL A 308 -1.16 -2.60 34.52
N LEU A 309 -2.47 -2.36 34.49
CA LEU A 309 -3.19 -1.74 35.60
C LEU A 309 -3.62 -2.77 36.65
N GLU A 310 -2.88 -2.84 37.76
CA GLU A 310 -3.16 -3.76 38.88
C GLU A 310 -4.61 -3.67 39.39
N GLY A 311 -5.13 -2.45 39.58
CA GLY A 311 -6.52 -2.25 40.02
C GLY A 311 -7.56 -2.80 39.04
N PHE A 312 -7.24 -2.87 37.74
CA PHE A 312 -8.14 -3.46 36.76
C PHE A 312 -8.08 -5.00 36.77
N ARG A 313 -6.87 -5.56 36.90
CA ARG A 313 -6.69 -7.02 37.08
C ARG A 313 -7.42 -7.54 38.32
N GLY A 314 -7.41 -6.77 39.41
CA GLY A 314 -8.18 -7.09 40.62
C GLY A 314 -9.69 -7.21 40.35
N LEU A 315 -10.28 -6.23 39.67
CA LEU A 315 -11.70 -6.24 39.31
C LEU A 315 -12.06 -7.37 38.33
N GLU A 316 -11.18 -7.69 37.39
CA GLU A 316 -11.39 -8.84 36.51
C GLU A 316 -11.34 -10.17 37.28
N ALA A 317 -10.40 -10.32 38.21
CA ALA A 317 -10.34 -11.50 39.08
C ALA A 317 -11.59 -11.63 39.97
N GLU A 318 -12.16 -10.52 40.43
CA GLU A 318 -13.45 -10.52 41.14
C GLU A 318 -14.61 -10.96 40.25
N LEU A 319 -14.69 -10.48 39.00
CA LEU A 319 -15.70 -10.94 38.05
C LEU A 319 -15.55 -12.45 37.77
N LEU A 320 -14.32 -12.95 37.61
CA LEU A 320 -14.08 -14.38 37.42
C LEU A 320 -14.52 -15.21 38.63
N ARG A 321 -14.19 -14.78 39.85
CA ARG A 321 -14.66 -15.43 41.09
C ARG A 321 -16.19 -15.46 41.17
N LEU A 322 -16.86 -14.36 40.84
CA LEU A 322 -18.33 -14.32 40.81
C LEU A 322 -18.91 -15.30 39.77
N LEU A 323 -18.28 -15.43 38.60
CA LEU A 323 -18.70 -16.38 37.58
C LEU A 323 -18.50 -17.84 38.01
N GLU A 324 -17.49 -18.14 38.83
CA GLU A 324 -17.26 -19.44 39.44
C GLU A 324 -18.30 -19.75 40.53
N GLU A 325 -18.63 -18.77 41.37
CA GLU A 325 -19.68 -18.91 42.39
C GLU A 325 -21.06 -19.19 41.76
N VAL A 326 -21.38 -18.51 40.66
CA VAL A 326 -22.63 -18.74 39.91
C VAL A 326 -22.65 -20.13 39.25
N GLU A 327 -21.51 -20.61 38.75
CA GLU A 327 -21.39 -21.97 38.20
C GLU A 327 -21.59 -23.02 39.31
N ALA A 328 -20.95 -22.84 40.47
CA ALA A 328 -21.11 -23.73 41.63
C ALA A 328 -22.55 -23.73 42.16
N LEU A 329 -23.23 -22.57 42.17
CA LEU A 329 -24.64 -22.48 42.51
C LEU A 329 -25.52 -23.22 41.50
N GLY A 330 -25.21 -23.12 40.21
CA GLY A 330 -25.88 -23.86 39.14
C GLY A 330 -25.77 -25.38 39.30
N GLN A 331 -24.60 -25.89 39.70
CA GLN A 331 -24.39 -27.32 39.98
C GLN A 331 -25.23 -27.81 41.18
N LYS A 332 -25.29 -27.02 42.26
CA LYS A 332 -26.13 -27.33 43.43
C LYS A 332 -27.62 -27.30 43.08
N ALA A 333 -28.05 -26.33 42.28
CA ALA A 333 -29.44 -26.23 41.82
C ALA A 333 -29.83 -27.40 40.90
N HIS A 334 -28.92 -27.82 40.01
CA HIS A 334 -29.15 -28.97 39.14
C HIS A 334 -29.38 -30.28 39.91
N ALA A 335 -28.69 -30.47 41.04
CA ALA A 335 -28.90 -31.63 41.91
C ALA A 335 -30.30 -31.66 42.56
N LEU A 336 -30.98 -30.52 42.67
CA LEU A 336 -32.33 -30.40 43.22
C LEU A 336 -33.41 -30.44 42.13
N GLU A 337 -33.17 -29.77 41.00
CA GLU A 337 -34.10 -29.67 39.87
C GLU A 337 -33.32 -29.56 38.55
N PRO A 338 -33.20 -30.66 37.77
CA PRO A 338 -32.41 -30.70 36.54
C PRO A 338 -32.84 -29.68 35.47
N THR A 339 -34.12 -29.29 35.43
CA THR A 339 -34.63 -28.33 34.42
C THR A 339 -34.03 -26.93 34.55
N LEU A 340 -33.40 -26.59 35.68
CA LEU A 340 -32.78 -25.28 35.93
C LEU A 340 -31.38 -25.10 35.32
N GLU A 341 -30.76 -26.16 34.78
CA GLU A 341 -29.42 -26.10 34.17
C GLU A 341 -29.33 -25.01 33.07
N ARG A 342 -30.29 -25.01 32.14
CA ARG A 342 -30.33 -24.05 31.03
C ARG A 342 -30.50 -22.60 31.53
N PRO A 343 -31.45 -22.29 32.45
CA PRO A 343 -31.53 -20.99 33.11
C PRO A 343 -30.22 -20.50 33.74
N PHE A 344 -29.51 -21.33 34.54
CA PHE A 344 -28.25 -20.94 35.18
C PHE A 344 -27.14 -20.67 34.17
N ARG A 345 -27.01 -21.50 33.13
CA ARG A 345 -26.06 -21.27 32.04
C ARG A 345 -26.32 -19.93 31.33
N ARG A 346 -27.59 -19.58 31.06
CA ARG A 346 -27.95 -18.28 30.48
C ARG A 346 -27.64 -17.13 31.43
N PHE A 347 -27.92 -17.29 32.73
CA PHE A 347 -27.61 -16.29 33.74
C PHE A 347 -26.11 -16.01 33.81
N ARG A 348 -25.28 -17.05 33.87
CA ARG A 348 -23.81 -16.93 33.85
C ARG A 348 -23.31 -16.23 32.57
N ALA A 349 -23.82 -16.62 31.40
CA ALA A 349 -23.46 -15.98 30.13
C ALA A 349 -23.83 -14.49 30.10
N ARG A 350 -25.02 -14.13 30.63
CA ARG A 350 -25.46 -12.74 30.74
C ARG A 350 -24.58 -11.95 31.72
N LEU A 351 -24.29 -12.51 32.89
CA LEU A 351 -23.42 -11.91 33.90
C LEU A 351 -22.02 -11.66 33.34
N LYS A 352 -21.45 -12.63 32.63
CA LYS A 352 -20.16 -12.48 31.94
C LYS A 352 -20.21 -11.32 30.94
N GLY A 353 -21.21 -11.30 30.05
CA GLY A 353 -21.34 -10.26 29.04
C GLY A 353 -21.52 -8.86 29.62
N GLU A 354 -22.34 -8.70 30.66
CA GLU A 354 -22.52 -7.40 31.34
C GLU A 354 -21.28 -6.99 32.14
N GLY A 355 -20.64 -7.92 32.84
CA GLY A 355 -19.38 -7.67 33.55
C GLY A 355 -18.27 -7.20 32.63
N GLU A 356 -18.05 -7.89 31.51
CA GLU A 356 -17.06 -7.49 30.49
C GLU A 356 -17.37 -6.10 29.90
N ARG A 357 -18.65 -5.78 29.67
CA ARG A 357 -19.08 -4.44 29.21
C ARG A 357 -18.77 -3.36 30.25
N LEU A 358 -19.04 -3.62 31.52
CA LEU A 358 -18.75 -2.67 32.62
C LEU A 358 -17.25 -2.43 32.77
N LEU A 359 -16.44 -3.50 32.76
CA LEU A 359 -14.99 -3.40 32.78
C LEU A 359 -14.47 -2.58 31.59
N LYS A 360 -14.98 -2.82 30.37
CA LYS A 360 -14.60 -2.02 29.18
C LYS A 360 -14.98 -0.53 29.35
N LYS A 361 -16.15 -0.23 29.90
CA LYS A 361 -16.58 1.16 30.19
C LYS A 361 -15.70 1.84 31.23
N LEU A 362 -15.35 1.13 32.31
CA LEU A 362 -14.45 1.63 33.34
C LEU A 362 -13.09 1.99 32.77
N LEU A 363 -12.52 1.10 31.95
CA LEU A 363 -11.22 1.33 31.32
C LEU A 363 -11.24 2.56 30.40
N ARG A 364 -12.30 2.71 29.60
CA ARG A 364 -12.49 3.91 28.74
C ARG A 364 -12.66 5.18 29.56
N ALA A 365 -13.42 5.13 30.66
CA ALA A 365 -13.58 6.27 31.56
C ALA A 365 -12.25 6.67 32.22
N ARG A 366 -11.45 5.69 32.64
CA ARG A 366 -10.09 5.93 33.16
C ARG A 366 -9.19 6.54 32.09
N MET A 367 -9.22 6.00 30.88
CA MET A 367 -8.46 6.55 29.74
C MET A 367 -8.88 8.00 29.47
N GLY A 368 -10.17 8.33 29.53
CA GLY A 368 -10.64 9.71 29.36
C GLY A 368 -10.14 10.70 30.42
N ARG A 369 -9.88 10.24 31.65
CA ARG A 369 -9.39 11.09 32.75
C ARG A 369 -7.87 11.15 32.84
N ASP A 370 -7.18 10.08 32.45
CA ASP A 370 -5.73 9.96 32.55
C ASP A 370 -5.04 10.65 31.36
N ALA A 371 -4.44 11.81 31.61
CA ALA A 371 -3.77 12.59 30.56
C ALA A 371 -2.58 11.85 29.94
N VAL A 372 -1.89 11.00 30.71
CA VAL A 372 -0.72 10.24 30.23
C VAL A 372 -1.16 9.15 29.28
N LEU A 373 -2.19 8.37 29.64
CA LEU A 373 -2.75 7.34 28.75
C LEU A 373 -3.25 7.94 27.43
N ARG A 374 -3.95 9.08 27.48
CA ARG A 374 -4.39 9.80 26.26
C ARG A 374 -3.22 10.25 25.43
N HIS A 375 -2.22 10.87 26.05
CA HIS A 375 -1.03 11.33 25.34
C HIS A 375 -0.32 10.17 24.63
N HIS A 376 -0.13 9.03 25.30
CA HIS A 376 0.48 7.85 24.68
C HIS A 376 -0.35 7.28 23.53
N LEU A 377 -1.66 7.17 23.68
CA LEU A 377 -2.55 6.72 22.61
C LEU A 377 -2.46 7.62 21.38
N GLU A 378 -2.54 8.94 21.57
CA GLU A 378 -2.47 9.89 20.46
C GLU A 378 -1.09 9.89 19.80
N ARG A 379 -0.03 9.64 20.56
CA ARG A 379 1.32 9.48 20.01
C ARG A 379 1.44 8.19 19.19
N LEU A 380 0.93 7.07 19.69
CA LEU A 380 0.85 5.81 18.93
C LEU A 380 0.03 5.97 17.65
N LYS A 381 -1.12 6.65 17.71
CA LYS A 381 -1.93 6.96 16.52
C LYS A 381 -1.13 7.78 15.51
N ARG A 382 -0.49 8.87 15.94
CA ARG A 382 0.33 9.71 15.06
C ARG A 382 1.46 8.93 14.39
N HIS A 383 2.19 8.09 15.14
CA HIS A 383 3.35 7.39 14.59
C HIS A 383 2.99 6.13 13.79
N LEU A 384 2.04 5.31 14.28
CA LEU A 384 1.76 3.98 13.72
C LEU A 384 0.50 3.92 12.84
N LEU A 385 -0.50 4.76 13.13
CA LEU A 385 -1.77 4.85 12.41
C LEU A 385 -2.10 6.29 11.96
N PRO A 386 -1.16 7.01 11.33
CA PRO A 386 -1.40 8.38 10.89
C PRO A 386 -2.61 8.44 9.95
N ARG A 387 -3.52 9.40 10.19
CA ARG A 387 -4.77 9.56 9.43
C ARG A 387 -5.65 8.29 9.41
N GLY A 388 -5.50 7.40 10.41
CA GLY A 388 -6.21 6.12 10.49
C GLY A 388 -5.69 5.04 9.54
N LEU A 389 -4.54 5.27 8.89
CA LEU A 389 -3.91 4.33 7.97
C LEU A 389 -2.59 3.81 8.56
N PRO A 390 -2.18 2.57 8.25
CA PRO A 390 -0.85 2.09 8.61
C PRO A 390 0.23 3.06 8.13
N GLN A 391 1.21 3.36 8.99
CA GLN A 391 2.29 4.31 8.68
C GLN A 391 2.98 4.06 7.33
N GLU A 392 3.08 2.80 6.91
CA GLU A 392 3.71 2.39 5.65
C GLU A 392 2.97 2.91 4.40
N ARG A 393 1.74 3.41 4.57
CA ARG A 393 0.90 4.01 3.53
C ARG A 393 0.86 5.54 3.56
N VAL A 394 1.53 6.17 4.53
CA VAL A 394 1.44 7.62 4.75
C VAL A 394 2.81 8.26 4.74
N TYR A 395 3.73 7.79 5.60
CA TYR A 395 5.05 8.38 5.71
C TYR A 395 6.02 7.78 4.70
N PRO A 396 6.90 8.59 4.09
CA PRO A 396 7.96 8.07 3.25
C PRO A 396 9.05 7.42 4.09
N PHE A 397 9.60 6.30 3.60
CA PHE A 397 10.70 5.65 4.32
C PHE A 397 11.96 6.53 4.38
N ALA A 398 12.19 7.32 3.32
CA ALA A 398 13.27 8.29 3.27
C ALA A 398 13.26 9.27 4.45
N MET A 399 12.09 9.62 5.02
CA MET A 399 12.02 10.42 6.25
C MET A 399 12.77 9.75 7.40
N TYR A 400 12.58 8.45 7.60
CA TYR A 400 13.28 7.70 8.65
C TYR A 400 14.78 7.60 8.34
N ALA A 401 15.16 7.36 7.09
CA ALA A 401 16.57 7.28 6.66
C ALA A 401 17.33 8.62 6.69
N LEU A 402 16.62 9.74 6.62
CA LEU A 402 17.18 11.09 6.79
C LEU A 402 17.33 11.47 8.27
N ARG A 403 16.45 10.95 9.12
CA ARG A 403 16.48 11.21 10.57
C ARG A 403 17.42 10.28 11.32
N HIS A 404 17.47 9.02 10.92
CA HIS A 404 18.17 7.93 11.61
C HIS A 404 19.09 7.22 10.61
N PRO A 405 20.42 7.43 10.68
CA PRO A 405 21.37 6.88 9.73
C PRO A 405 21.28 5.35 9.56
N GLU A 406 20.92 4.64 10.62
CA GLU A 406 20.80 3.18 10.64
C GLU A 406 19.51 2.64 10.00
N ALA A 407 18.54 3.48 9.62
CA ALA A 407 17.24 3.00 9.15
C ALA A 407 17.35 2.15 7.86
N LEU A 408 18.26 2.49 6.94
CA LEU A 408 18.50 1.69 5.74
C LEU A 408 19.10 0.33 6.09
N LEU A 409 20.05 0.29 7.04
CA LEU A 409 20.62 -0.96 7.55
C LEU A 409 19.54 -1.82 8.21
N LYS A 410 18.67 -1.23 9.05
CA LYS A 410 17.54 -1.95 9.66
C LYS A 410 16.55 -2.49 8.65
N LEU A 411 16.29 -1.77 7.56
CA LEU A 411 15.50 -2.31 6.46
C LEU A 411 16.24 -3.47 5.76
N GLN A 412 17.56 -3.40 5.61
CA GLN A 412 18.35 -4.48 5.00
C GLN A 412 18.39 -5.76 5.85
N GLU A 413 18.44 -5.62 7.18
CA GLU A 413 18.41 -6.75 8.13
C GLU A 413 17.03 -7.42 8.25
N ALA A 414 15.97 -6.75 7.78
CA ALA A 414 14.61 -7.27 7.85
C ALA A 414 14.39 -8.48 6.92
N PRO A 415 13.41 -9.36 7.22
CA PRO A 415 13.05 -10.43 6.30
C PRO A 415 12.52 -9.86 4.98
N ILE A 416 12.78 -10.57 3.89
CA ILE A 416 12.36 -10.15 2.55
C ILE A 416 10.83 -10.12 2.37
N SER A 417 10.07 -10.82 3.21
CA SER A 417 8.60 -10.89 3.13
C SER A 417 7.98 -11.08 4.51
N GLY A 418 6.65 -10.93 4.59
CA GLY A 418 5.90 -11.06 5.85
C GLY A 418 5.80 -9.74 6.60
N ARG A 419 5.84 -9.82 7.95
CA ARG A 419 5.74 -8.66 8.85
C ARG A 419 7.08 -8.46 9.57
N ALA A 420 7.56 -7.23 9.63
CA ALA A 420 8.74 -6.85 10.39
C ALA A 420 8.51 -5.62 11.27
N THR A 421 9.23 -5.54 12.38
CA THR A 421 9.29 -4.36 13.23
C THR A 421 10.72 -3.81 13.18
N LEU A 422 10.88 -2.63 12.59
CA LEU A 422 12.16 -1.94 12.44
C LEU A 422 12.35 -1.01 13.62
N VAL A 423 13.22 -1.39 14.56
CA VAL A 423 13.51 -0.59 15.75
C VAL A 423 14.70 0.32 15.47
N LEU A 424 14.49 1.64 15.60
CA LEU A 424 15.53 2.66 15.44
C LEU A 424 16.08 3.08 16.82
N GLY A 425 17.32 3.56 16.84
CA GLY A 425 18.16 3.80 18.03
C GLY A 425 17.73 4.98 18.88
#